data_AF-A0A644WJD4-F1
#
_entry.id   AF-A0A644WJD4-F1
#
_cell.length_a   1.000
_cell.length_b   1.000
_cell.length_c   1.000
_cell.angle_alpha   90.00
_cell.angle_beta   90.00
_cell.angle_gamma   90.00
#
_symmetry.space_group_name_H-M   'P 1'
#
loop_
_entity.id
_entity.type
_entity.pdbx_description
1 polymer ?
#
loop_
_entity_poly.entity_id
_entity_poly.type
_entity_poly.pdbx_seq_one_letter_code
_entity_poly.pdbx_strand_id
1 'polypeptide(L)'
;MNKTKEKIINQKTERRNTNMNMKNKIKSVFNMPLKNILRGIFITSLALTMTITSAYADVDENNNIIFPDANLKQALIDKGVDTSGDFEISVDEALSADPYINLSFSDIKDLRGMEHFKNIKSPRLNNNLIEDTSPLSEIDLDSLQISDNNIKNIEKLSNTIELLWINNNSLTNINFVREMDNLRHFQANSNLLEDVSPLGQLPNIDTVFVNDNLITDISPLLNNESITSLQYDGNPLENTTTSEVKLDTTFQATLIQVETPANISILIDSNAKNPDERLIAPTITLTNNSNAPVGISIKGFAQSVDSPHKFTDVSPDQYTQDEWRKLRKADSSKYFAPAILATDETEWSNLENDTIYANDITNNGTMKIGDLEGNTSATFSFDAEHGLSFEKQIETKYVITFKVSLI
;
A
#
# COMPACT_ATOMS: atom_id res chain seq x y z
N MET A 1 -22.78 -82.73 -28.52
CA MET A 1 -23.16 -81.30 -28.42
C MET A 1 -23.62 -80.86 -27.01
N ASN A 2 -23.38 -81.64 -25.93
CA ASN A 2 -23.78 -81.28 -24.56
C ASN A 2 -22.62 -80.98 -23.58
N LYS A 3 -21.36 -81.33 -23.89
CA LYS A 3 -20.22 -81.04 -22.99
C LYS A 3 -19.64 -79.61 -23.09
N THR A 4 -20.06 -78.84 -24.10
CA THR A 4 -19.56 -77.47 -24.33
C THR A 4 -20.46 -76.39 -23.71
N LYS A 5 -21.75 -76.69 -23.46
CA LYS A 5 -22.69 -75.74 -22.82
C LYS A 5 -22.53 -75.69 -21.30
N GLU A 6 -22.22 -76.80 -20.64
CA GLU A 6 -21.96 -76.84 -19.17
C GLU A 6 -20.70 -76.06 -18.78
N LYS A 7 -19.65 -76.06 -19.62
CA LYS A 7 -18.39 -75.36 -19.34
C LYS A 7 -18.52 -73.83 -19.37
N ILE A 8 -19.46 -73.30 -20.18
CA ILE A 8 -19.73 -71.86 -20.30
C ILE A 8 -20.65 -71.36 -19.18
N ILE A 9 -21.56 -72.20 -18.68
CA ILE A 9 -22.46 -71.86 -17.56
C ILE A 9 -21.67 -71.81 -16.25
N ASN A 10 -20.75 -72.75 -15.99
CA ASN A 10 -19.93 -72.74 -14.78
C ASN A 10 -18.98 -71.53 -14.70
N GLN A 11 -18.37 -71.09 -15.81
CA GLN A 11 -17.52 -69.90 -15.83
C GLN A 11 -18.28 -68.58 -15.61
N LYS A 12 -19.56 -68.50 -16.02
CA LYS A 12 -20.40 -67.31 -15.77
C LYS A 12 -20.86 -67.20 -14.32
N THR A 13 -21.09 -68.34 -13.65
CA THR A 13 -21.50 -68.38 -12.24
C THR A 13 -20.32 -68.07 -11.30
N GLU A 14 -19.11 -68.55 -11.61
CA GLU A 14 -17.90 -68.21 -10.86
C GLU A 14 -17.54 -66.71 -10.94
N ARG A 15 -17.65 -66.09 -12.13
CA ARG A 15 -17.40 -64.65 -12.31
C ARG A 15 -18.43 -63.74 -11.61
N ARG A 16 -19.67 -64.19 -11.45
CA ARG A 16 -20.69 -63.46 -10.66
C ARG A 16 -20.42 -63.55 -9.16
N ASN A 17 -19.99 -64.70 -8.66
CA ASN A 17 -19.67 -64.87 -7.24
C ASN A 17 -18.38 -64.14 -6.82
N THR A 18 -17.36 -64.04 -7.69
CA THR A 18 -16.15 -63.24 -7.42
C THR A 18 -16.46 -61.73 -7.37
N ASN A 19 -17.30 -61.22 -8.27
CA ASN A 19 -17.71 -59.80 -8.27
C ASN A 19 -18.62 -59.42 -7.08
N MET A 20 -19.46 -60.34 -6.60
CA MET A 20 -20.29 -60.11 -5.41
C MET A 20 -19.46 -60.11 -4.12
N ASN A 21 -18.42 -60.95 -4.04
CA ASN A 21 -17.48 -60.96 -2.91
C ASN A 21 -16.58 -59.70 -2.88
N MET A 22 -16.21 -59.15 -4.03
CA MET A 22 -15.47 -57.88 -4.13
C MET A 22 -16.32 -56.68 -3.68
N LYS A 23 -17.58 -56.59 -4.11
CA LYS A 23 -18.50 -55.52 -3.66
C LYS A 23 -18.80 -55.58 -2.17
N ASN A 24 -18.86 -56.77 -1.57
CA ASN A 24 -19.07 -56.93 -0.13
C ASN A 24 -17.80 -56.66 0.70
N LYS A 25 -16.59 -56.93 0.16
CA LYS A 25 -15.31 -56.50 0.78
C LYS A 25 -15.10 -54.98 0.73
N ILE A 26 -15.50 -54.32 -0.35
CA ILE A 26 -15.36 -52.85 -0.48
C ILE A 26 -16.34 -52.13 0.48
N LYS A 27 -17.51 -52.72 0.77
CA LYS A 27 -18.48 -52.15 1.72
C LYS A 27 -18.12 -52.33 3.21
N SER A 28 -17.19 -53.23 3.57
CA SER A 28 -16.74 -53.41 4.96
C SER A 28 -15.50 -52.60 5.33
N VAL A 29 -14.82 -51.97 4.35
CA VAL A 29 -13.64 -51.13 4.57
C VAL A 29 -14.02 -49.68 4.94
N PHE A 30 -15.27 -49.27 4.72
CA PHE A 30 -15.74 -47.89 4.94
C PHE A 30 -16.49 -47.65 6.26
N ASN A 31 -16.43 -48.56 7.25
CA ASN A 31 -17.17 -48.40 8.51
C ASN A 31 -16.40 -48.88 9.75
N MET A 32 -15.23 -48.26 10.04
CA MET A 32 -14.55 -48.43 11.33
C MET A 32 -14.07 -47.09 11.91
N PRO A 33 -14.17 -46.87 13.23
CA PRO A 33 -13.88 -45.61 13.89
C PRO A 33 -12.36 -45.35 14.01
N LEU A 34 -12.00 -44.07 13.96
CA LEU A 34 -10.68 -43.47 13.74
C LEU A 34 -9.60 -43.67 14.84
N LYS A 35 -9.57 -44.80 15.55
CA LYS A 35 -8.55 -45.07 16.59
C LYS A 35 -7.98 -46.47 16.41
N ASN A 36 -6.81 -46.57 15.75
CA ASN A 36 -5.76 -47.60 15.86
C ASN A 36 -5.04 -47.88 14.53
N ILE A 37 -4.42 -46.86 13.92
CA ILE A 37 -3.39 -47.08 12.87
C ILE A 37 -2.06 -46.55 13.39
N LEU A 38 -1.39 -47.38 14.19
CA LEU A 38 0.02 -47.24 14.56
C LEU A 38 0.53 -48.64 14.88
N ARG A 39 1.04 -49.33 13.84
CA ARG A 39 2.18 -50.27 13.90
C ARG A 39 2.31 -51.05 12.58
N GLY A 40 3.30 -50.64 11.79
CA GLY A 40 4.19 -51.52 11.03
C GLY A 40 3.73 -51.98 9.65
N ILE A 41 4.17 -51.29 8.59
CA ILE A 41 4.57 -51.90 7.31
C ILE A 41 5.74 -51.08 6.73
N PHE A 42 6.88 -51.73 6.50
CA PHE A 42 8.05 -51.18 5.81
C PHE A 42 8.08 -51.72 4.35
N ILE A 43 8.38 -50.80 3.41
CA ILE A 43 8.94 -50.92 2.04
C ILE A 43 8.19 -51.73 0.96
N THR A 44 7.61 -51.01 -0.01
CA THR A 44 7.90 -51.04 -1.47
C THR A 44 6.65 -50.67 -2.30
N SER A 45 6.39 -49.38 -2.52
CA SER A 45 5.86 -48.88 -3.81
C SER A 45 5.73 -47.36 -3.78
N LEU A 46 6.51 -46.70 -4.63
CA LEU A 46 6.21 -45.44 -5.30
C LEU A 46 5.32 -44.47 -4.49
N ALA A 47 5.94 -43.67 -3.63
CA ALA A 47 5.27 -42.53 -3.01
C ALA A 47 4.95 -41.51 -4.11
N LEU A 48 3.76 -41.59 -4.69
CA LEU A 48 3.14 -40.44 -5.32
C LEU A 48 2.68 -39.54 -4.17
N THR A 49 3.62 -38.76 -3.62
CA THR A 49 3.27 -37.69 -2.70
C THR A 49 2.50 -36.66 -3.52
N MET A 50 1.17 -36.62 -3.34
CA MET A 50 0.46 -35.36 -3.54
C MET A 50 1.06 -34.41 -2.50
N THR A 51 2.07 -33.64 -2.89
CA THR A 51 2.52 -32.50 -2.10
C THR A 51 1.36 -31.53 -2.06
N ILE A 52 0.65 -31.51 -0.93
CA ILE A 52 0.06 -30.26 -0.48
C ILE A 52 1.29 -29.36 -0.33
N THR A 53 1.49 -28.43 -1.27
CA THR A 53 2.60 -27.49 -1.20
C THR A 53 2.35 -26.63 0.04
N SER A 54 2.98 -26.98 1.16
CA SER A 54 2.96 -26.17 2.36
C SER A 54 3.72 -24.87 2.08
N ALA A 55 3.24 -23.76 2.65
CA ALA A 55 3.89 -22.46 2.65
C ALA A 55 5.20 -22.42 3.48
N TYR A 56 5.53 -23.54 4.15
CA TYR A 56 6.66 -23.71 5.05
C TYR A 56 7.38 -25.04 4.73
N ALA A 57 8.70 -25.08 4.91
CA ALA A 57 9.55 -26.25 4.84
C ALA A 57 9.38 -27.17 6.06
N ASP A 58 9.41 -28.47 5.78
CA ASP A 58 9.50 -29.51 6.80
C ASP A 58 10.94 -29.65 7.32
N VAL A 59 11.08 -30.28 8.49
CA VAL A 59 12.36 -30.66 9.10
C VAL A 59 12.47 -32.18 9.11
N ASP A 60 13.64 -32.73 8.84
CA ASP A 60 13.88 -34.18 8.81
C ASP A 60 14.08 -34.80 10.21
N GLU A 61 14.34 -36.11 10.27
CA GLU A 61 14.54 -36.84 11.52
C GLU A 61 15.82 -36.45 12.29
N ASN A 62 16.75 -35.75 11.64
CA ASN A 62 18.01 -35.28 12.20
C ASN A 62 17.98 -33.79 12.55
N ASN A 63 16.81 -33.16 12.50
CA ASN A 63 16.61 -31.72 12.75
C ASN A 63 17.20 -30.82 11.64
N ASN A 64 17.35 -31.34 10.42
CA ASN A 64 17.78 -30.59 9.25
C ASN A 64 16.58 -30.02 8.49
N ILE A 65 16.70 -28.76 8.06
CA ILE A 65 15.67 -28.06 7.32
C ILE A 65 15.65 -28.56 5.87
N ILE A 66 14.47 -28.93 5.36
CA ILE A 66 14.30 -29.42 3.99
C ILE A 66 14.02 -28.21 3.08
N PHE A 67 15.06 -27.72 2.39
CA PHE A 67 14.93 -26.63 1.42
C PHE A 67 14.44 -27.14 0.06
N PRO A 68 13.29 -26.69 -0.45
CA PRO A 68 12.83 -27.02 -1.80
C PRO A 68 13.70 -26.39 -2.89
N ASP A 69 14.34 -25.26 -2.59
CA ASP A 69 15.25 -24.55 -3.48
C ASP A 69 16.70 -24.84 -3.14
N ALA A 70 17.38 -25.55 -4.04
CA ALA A 70 18.79 -25.89 -3.90
C ALA A 70 19.70 -24.65 -3.95
N ASN A 71 19.29 -23.59 -4.67
CA ASN A 71 20.06 -22.35 -4.72
C ASN A 71 19.98 -21.61 -3.38
N LEU A 72 18.83 -21.61 -2.71
CA LEU A 72 18.71 -21.05 -1.35
C LEU A 72 19.63 -21.80 -0.39
N LYS A 73 19.54 -23.14 -0.36
CA LYS A 73 20.40 -23.97 0.50
C LYS A 73 21.88 -23.71 0.23
N GLN A 74 22.28 -23.71 -1.04
CA GLN A 74 23.68 -23.47 -1.41
C GLN A 74 24.13 -22.06 -1.02
N ALA A 75 23.30 -21.04 -1.24
CA ALA A 75 23.63 -19.67 -0.85
C ALA A 75 23.82 -19.53 0.67
N LEU A 76 22.98 -20.19 1.48
CA LEU A 76 23.13 -20.23 2.93
C LEU A 76 24.43 -20.93 3.37
N ILE A 77 24.77 -22.07 2.75
CA ILE A 77 26.04 -22.77 2.97
C ILE A 77 27.23 -21.86 2.61
N ASP A 78 27.18 -21.17 1.48
CA ASP A 78 28.22 -20.26 1.02
C ASP A 78 28.40 -19.04 1.95
N LYS A 79 27.35 -18.69 2.72
CA LYS A 79 27.43 -17.67 3.78
C LYS A 79 27.89 -18.23 5.14
N GLY A 80 28.24 -19.51 5.20
CA GLY A 80 28.78 -20.15 6.39
C GLY A 80 27.73 -20.54 7.42
N VAL A 81 26.47 -20.73 7.00
CA VAL A 81 25.40 -21.22 7.91
C VAL A 81 25.64 -22.68 8.29
N ASP A 82 26.10 -23.52 7.36
CA ASP A 82 26.56 -24.89 7.66
C ASP A 82 27.91 -24.82 8.40
N THR A 83 27.83 -24.88 9.72
CA THR A 83 28.99 -24.85 10.62
C THR A 83 29.56 -26.25 10.86
N SER A 84 28.75 -27.28 10.61
CA SER A 84 29.13 -28.68 10.78
C SER A 84 29.97 -29.22 9.60
N GLY A 85 29.78 -28.65 8.41
CA GLY A 85 30.41 -29.05 7.15
C GLY A 85 29.81 -30.33 6.55
N ASP A 86 28.59 -30.69 6.92
CA ASP A 86 27.91 -31.90 6.44
C ASP A 86 27.02 -31.65 5.20
N PHE A 87 27.02 -30.42 4.67
CA PHE A 87 26.19 -29.95 3.56
C PHE A 87 24.69 -29.96 3.84
N GLU A 88 24.27 -30.07 5.10
CA GLU A 88 22.92 -29.83 5.57
C GLU A 88 22.88 -28.53 6.41
N ILE A 89 21.67 -28.03 6.68
CA ILE A 89 21.48 -26.91 7.60
C ILE A 89 20.47 -27.34 8.64
N SER A 90 20.92 -27.43 9.88
CA SER A 90 20.07 -27.72 11.03
C SER A 90 19.28 -26.48 11.49
N VAL A 91 18.21 -26.71 12.25
CA VAL A 91 17.47 -25.61 12.89
C VAL A 91 18.37 -24.80 13.84
N ASP A 92 19.31 -25.44 14.54
CA ASP A 92 20.24 -24.76 15.45
C ASP A 92 21.23 -23.84 14.71
N GLU A 93 21.67 -24.24 13.53
CA GLU A 93 22.50 -23.41 12.65
C GLU A 93 21.69 -22.24 12.08
N ALA A 94 20.44 -22.46 11.67
CA ALA A 94 19.55 -21.39 11.23
C ALA A 94 19.33 -20.35 12.33
N LEU A 95 19.17 -20.77 13.59
CA LEU A 95 19.03 -19.88 14.76
C LEU A 95 20.33 -19.16 15.15
N SER A 96 21.48 -19.59 14.60
CA SER A 96 22.80 -19.01 14.86
C SER A 96 23.36 -18.23 13.66
N ALA A 97 22.60 -18.15 12.56
CA ALA A 97 23.02 -17.49 11.32
C ALA A 97 23.30 -15.99 11.53
N ASP A 98 24.06 -15.36 10.63
CA ASP A 98 24.30 -13.91 10.67
C ASP A 98 22.97 -13.13 10.57
N PRO A 99 22.62 -12.25 11.53
CA PRO A 99 21.40 -11.45 11.46
C PRO A 99 21.28 -10.55 10.22
N TYR A 100 22.40 -10.24 9.55
CA TYR A 100 22.50 -9.35 8.39
C TYR A 100 22.85 -10.11 7.09
N ILE A 101 22.47 -11.39 7.01
CA ILE A 101 22.82 -12.28 5.90
C ILE A 101 22.45 -11.68 4.54
N ASN A 102 23.39 -11.74 3.59
CA ASN A 102 23.19 -11.28 2.23
C ASN A 102 23.13 -12.46 1.26
N LEU A 103 21.93 -12.73 0.76
CA LEU A 103 21.55 -13.78 -0.19
C LEU A 103 21.15 -13.19 -1.56
N SER A 104 21.61 -11.98 -1.87
CA SER A 104 21.33 -11.34 -3.17
C SER A 104 22.07 -12.06 -4.30
N PHE A 105 21.56 -11.96 -5.55
CA PHE A 105 22.20 -12.54 -6.75
C PHE A 105 22.47 -14.04 -6.66
N SER A 106 21.51 -14.80 -6.11
CA SER A 106 21.66 -16.23 -5.84
C SER A 106 20.65 -17.10 -6.60
N ASP A 107 19.93 -16.54 -7.58
CA ASP A 107 18.90 -17.23 -8.37
C ASP A 107 17.85 -17.97 -7.50
N ILE A 108 17.55 -17.43 -6.32
CA ILE A 108 16.60 -17.99 -5.36
C ILE A 108 15.16 -17.75 -5.86
N LYS A 109 14.33 -18.79 -5.86
CA LYS A 109 12.92 -18.75 -6.26
C LYS A 109 11.98 -18.99 -5.08
N ASP A 110 12.36 -19.87 -4.19
CA ASP A 110 11.51 -20.33 -3.09
C ASP A 110 12.22 -20.14 -1.75
N LEU A 111 11.58 -19.38 -0.85
CA LEU A 111 12.12 -19.01 0.45
C LEU A 111 11.82 -20.05 1.55
N ARG A 112 11.11 -21.13 1.26
CA ARG A 112 10.78 -22.15 2.27
C ARG A 112 12.05 -22.71 2.90
N GLY A 113 12.07 -22.69 4.23
CA GLY A 113 13.22 -22.93 5.09
C GLY A 113 13.66 -21.67 5.84
N MET A 114 13.45 -20.48 5.26
CA MET A 114 13.78 -19.20 5.90
C MET A 114 12.96 -18.93 7.17
N GLU A 115 11.77 -19.51 7.31
CA GLU A 115 10.92 -19.34 8.50
C GLU A 115 11.57 -19.85 9.80
N HIS A 116 12.61 -20.69 9.72
CA HIS A 116 13.36 -21.21 10.87
C HIS A 116 14.48 -20.27 11.34
N PHE A 117 14.84 -19.27 10.54
CA PHE A 117 15.91 -18.32 10.83
C PHE A 117 15.43 -17.20 11.77
N LYS A 118 14.94 -17.53 12.97
CA LYS A 118 14.28 -16.58 13.88
C LYS A 118 15.16 -15.46 14.43
N ASN A 119 16.48 -15.54 14.22
CA ASN A 119 17.44 -14.53 14.65
C ASN A 119 17.81 -13.52 13.55
N ILE A 120 17.36 -13.70 12.31
CA ILE A 120 17.65 -12.73 11.24
C ILE A 120 16.90 -11.43 11.47
N LYS A 121 17.56 -10.32 11.13
CA LYS A 121 17.05 -8.97 11.36
C LYS A 121 17.04 -8.12 10.11
N SER A 122 17.97 -8.35 9.19
CA SER A 122 18.13 -7.49 8.02
C SER A 122 18.63 -8.28 6.80
N PRO A 123 17.87 -9.29 6.34
CA PRO A 123 18.26 -10.08 5.18
C PRO A 123 18.25 -9.21 3.90
N ARG A 124 19.24 -9.43 3.04
CA ARG A 124 19.28 -8.88 1.68
C ARG A 124 19.03 -9.99 0.67
N LEU A 125 17.92 -9.88 -0.05
CA LEU A 125 17.39 -10.85 -1.01
C LEU A 125 17.24 -10.24 -2.41
N ASN A 126 17.94 -9.14 -2.70
CA ASN A 126 17.80 -8.44 -3.96
C ASN A 126 18.27 -9.29 -5.15
N ASN A 127 17.75 -9.04 -6.34
CA ASN A 127 18.21 -9.67 -7.59
C ASN A 127 18.13 -11.21 -7.50
N ASN A 128 16.94 -11.70 -7.22
CA ASN A 128 16.60 -13.12 -7.22
C ASN A 128 15.34 -13.32 -8.08
N LEU A 129 14.66 -14.45 -7.94
CA LEU A 129 13.47 -14.83 -8.70
C LEU A 129 12.30 -15.15 -7.76
N ILE A 130 12.26 -14.53 -6.59
CA ILE A 130 11.31 -14.80 -5.52
C ILE A 130 9.91 -14.33 -5.94
N GLU A 131 8.91 -15.18 -5.72
CA GLU A 131 7.49 -14.85 -5.93
C GLU A 131 6.69 -14.81 -4.62
N ASP A 132 7.08 -15.62 -3.63
CA ASP A 132 6.35 -15.84 -2.38
C ASP A 132 7.19 -15.42 -1.16
N THR A 133 6.65 -14.50 -0.37
CA THR A 133 7.28 -13.98 0.86
C THR A 133 6.71 -14.61 2.12
N SER A 134 5.74 -15.54 2.04
CA SER A 134 5.11 -16.14 3.22
C SER A 134 6.09 -16.75 4.23
N PRO A 135 7.25 -17.32 3.85
CA PRO A 135 8.22 -17.82 4.82
C PRO A 135 8.80 -16.75 5.75
N LEU A 136 8.71 -15.46 5.37
CA LEU A 136 9.18 -14.33 6.17
C LEU A 136 8.11 -13.74 7.10
N SER A 137 6.85 -14.15 6.98
CA SER A 137 5.69 -13.50 7.61
C SER A 137 5.71 -13.50 9.15
N GLU A 138 6.39 -14.49 9.76
CA GLU A 138 6.49 -14.69 11.21
C GLU A 138 7.94 -14.54 11.71
N ILE A 139 8.74 -13.72 11.04
CA ILE A 139 10.10 -13.35 11.44
C ILE A 139 10.12 -11.87 11.76
N ASP A 140 10.56 -11.52 12.97
CA ASP A 140 10.72 -10.12 13.37
C ASP A 140 11.97 -9.51 12.75
N LEU A 141 11.75 -8.79 11.64
CA LEU A 141 12.77 -8.11 10.85
C LEU A 141 12.81 -6.62 11.17
N ASP A 142 14.00 -6.06 11.34
CA ASP A 142 14.19 -4.62 11.44
C ASP A 142 14.22 -3.98 10.04
N SER A 143 14.78 -4.70 9.06
CA SER A 143 14.80 -4.27 7.66
C SER A 143 14.68 -5.42 6.67
N LEU A 144 14.15 -5.15 5.49
CA LEU A 144 14.06 -6.11 4.39
C LEU A 144 14.39 -5.45 3.06
N GLN A 145 15.41 -5.97 2.37
CA GLN A 145 15.72 -5.60 1.00
C GLN A 145 15.45 -6.79 0.09
N ILE A 146 14.45 -6.68 -0.78
CA ILE A 146 14.00 -7.75 -1.68
C ILE A 146 13.62 -7.18 -3.06
N SER A 147 14.33 -6.13 -3.47
CA SER A 147 14.17 -5.49 -4.77
C SER A 147 14.65 -6.39 -5.91
N ASP A 148 14.19 -6.15 -7.13
CA ASP A 148 14.55 -6.93 -8.32
C ASP A 148 14.21 -8.43 -8.17
N ASN A 149 12.91 -8.70 -7.96
CA ASN A 149 12.33 -10.05 -7.84
C ASN A 149 11.03 -10.14 -8.66
N ASN A 150 10.28 -11.23 -8.52
CA ASN A 150 9.03 -11.48 -9.26
C ASN A 150 7.78 -11.38 -8.35
N ILE A 151 7.85 -10.59 -7.27
CA ILE A 151 6.80 -10.53 -6.26
C ILE A 151 5.61 -9.75 -6.82
N LYS A 152 4.43 -10.38 -6.79
CA LYS A 152 3.18 -9.78 -7.28
C LYS A 152 2.23 -9.39 -6.15
N ASN A 153 2.31 -10.09 -5.03
CA ASN A 153 1.47 -9.85 -3.88
C ASN A 153 2.24 -10.21 -2.60
N ILE A 154 1.98 -9.45 -1.54
CA ILE A 154 2.45 -9.74 -0.20
C ILE A 154 1.22 -9.75 0.68
N GLU A 155 0.88 -10.91 1.22
CA GLU A 155 -0.26 -11.04 2.15
C GLU A 155 0.09 -10.48 3.52
N LYS A 156 1.29 -10.81 4.03
CA LYS A 156 1.75 -10.42 5.37
C LYS A 156 3.28 -10.39 5.44
N LEU A 157 3.79 -9.43 6.21
CA LEU A 157 5.15 -9.37 6.76
C LEU A 157 5.06 -8.97 8.24
N SER A 158 6.15 -9.15 9.00
CA SER A 158 6.17 -8.67 10.39
C SER A 158 6.03 -7.15 10.45
N ASN A 159 5.27 -6.65 11.43
CA ASN A 159 5.04 -5.22 11.66
C ASN A 159 6.20 -4.51 12.38
N THR A 160 7.31 -5.22 12.61
CA THR A 160 8.53 -4.69 13.24
C THR A 160 9.46 -3.97 12.25
N ILE A 161 9.21 -4.09 10.95
CA ILE A 161 10.08 -3.54 9.89
C ILE A 161 10.09 -2.02 9.93
N GLU A 162 11.28 -1.44 10.05
CA GLU A 162 11.53 0.01 9.94
C GLU A 162 11.92 0.43 8.51
N LEU A 163 12.58 -0.46 7.76
CA LEU A 163 13.04 -0.22 6.38
C LEU A 163 12.63 -1.34 5.45
N LEU A 164 11.85 -1.01 4.41
CA LEU A 164 11.38 -1.95 3.41
C LEU A 164 11.69 -1.45 1.99
N TRP A 165 12.57 -2.17 1.29
CA TRP A 165 12.94 -1.90 -0.10
C TRP A 165 12.50 -3.04 -1.01
N ILE A 166 11.48 -2.78 -1.80
CA ILE A 166 10.76 -3.72 -2.68
C ILE A 166 10.66 -3.19 -4.12
N ASN A 167 11.64 -2.40 -4.55
CA ASN A 167 11.71 -1.81 -5.89
C ASN A 167 11.74 -2.91 -6.97
N ASN A 168 11.35 -2.57 -8.21
CA ASN A 168 11.44 -3.46 -9.38
C ASN A 168 10.82 -4.84 -9.12
N ASN A 169 9.54 -4.84 -8.75
CA ASN A 169 8.72 -6.04 -8.62
C ASN A 169 7.45 -5.85 -9.48
N SER A 170 6.37 -6.56 -9.19
CA SER A 170 5.09 -6.42 -9.89
C SER A 170 3.93 -6.30 -8.91
N LEU A 171 4.16 -5.62 -7.79
CA LEU A 171 3.13 -5.39 -6.77
C LEU A 171 2.04 -4.47 -7.32
N THR A 172 0.79 -4.87 -7.15
CA THR A 172 -0.39 -4.06 -7.50
C THR A 172 -1.00 -3.35 -6.30
N ASN A 173 -0.67 -3.78 -5.08
CA ASN A 173 -1.15 -3.18 -3.84
C ASN A 173 -0.14 -3.35 -2.70
N ILE A 174 -0.26 -2.50 -1.69
CA ILE A 174 0.59 -2.48 -0.50
C ILE A 174 -0.23 -2.54 0.79
N ASN A 175 -1.40 -3.20 0.78
CA ASN A 175 -2.30 -3.21 1.94
C ASN A 175 -1.68 -3.82 3.21
N PHE A 176 -0.69 -4.70 3.06
CA PHE A 176 0.02 -5.31 4.18
C PHE A 176 0.78 -4.30 5.05
N VAL A 177 1.03 -3.07 4.57
CA VAL A 177 1.77 -2.05 5.36
C VAL A 177 0.91 -1.34 6.40
N ARG A 178 -0.43 -1.46 6.37
CA ARG A 178 -1.36 -0.67 7.20
C ARG A 178 -1.11 -0.74 8.70
N GLU A 179 -0.50 -1.82 9.19
CA GLU A 179 -0.22 -2.03 10.61
C GLU A 179 1.28 -1.92 10.96
N MET A 180 2.11 -1.44 10.03
CA MET A 180 3.55 -1.28 10.22
C MET A 180 3.88 0.07 10.87
N ASP A 181 3.43 0.28 12.10
CA ASP A 181 3.60 1.56 12.83
C ASP A 181 5.07 1.99 12.97
N ASN A 182 6.02 1.05 12.90
CA ASN A 182 7.45 1.33 12.97
C ASN A 182 8.09 1.67 11.62
N LEU A 183 7.37 1.55 10.51
CA LEU A 183 7.94 1.76 9.17
C LEU A 183 8.33 3.22 8.98
N ARG A 184 9.62 3.47 8.73
CA ARG A 184 10.20 4.82 8.53
C ARG A 184 10.62 5.06 7.09
N HIS A 185 11.12 4.02 6.42
CA HIS A 185 11.58 4.11 5.04
C HIS A 185 10.93 3.05 4.16
N PHE A 186 10.13 3.49 3.19
CA PHE A 186 9.46 2.63 2.23
C PHE A 186 9.90 2.98 0.81
N GLN A 187 10.40 1.98 0.08
CA GLN A 187 10.74 2.11 -1.33
C GLN A 187 10.08 1.01 -2.15
N ALA A 188 9.22 1.40 -3.07
CA ALA A 188 8.52 0.51 -4.00
C ALA A 188 8.51 1.08 -5.43
N ASN A 189 9.63 1.71 -5.83
CA ASN A 189 9.79 2.23 -7.18
C ASN A 189 9.61 1.12 -8.22
N SER A 190 9.10 1.47 -9.41
CA SER A 190 8.97 0.56 -10.55
C SER A 190 8.17 -0.70 -10.20
N ASN A 191 6.97 -0.49 -9.67
CA ASN A 191 5.95 -1.52 -9.43
C ASN A 191 4.68 -1.16 -10.23
N LEU A 192 3.52 -1.71 -9.89
CA LEU A 192 2.23 -1.47 -10.53
C LEU A 192 1.20 -0.94 -9.53
N LEU A 193 1.65 -0.13 -8.57
CA LEU A 193 0.78 0.40 -7.51
C LEU A 193 -0.16 1.47 -8.06
N GLU A 194 -1.44 1.37 -7.73
CA GLU A 194 -2.45 2.40 -8.04
C GLU A 194 -2.87 3.19 -6.79
N ASP A 195 -2.89 2.53 -5.62
CA ASP A 195 -3.31 3.11 -4.35
C ASP A 195 -2.17 3.11 -3.32
N VAL A 196 -1.89 4.30 -2.77
CA VAL A 196 -0.89 4.52 -1.70
C VAL A 196 -1.52 5.02 -0.39
N SER A 197 -2.84 5.04 -0.29
CA SER A 197 -3.56 5.36 0.95
C SER A 197 -3.12 4.56 2.19
N PRO A 198 -2.65 3.29 2.09
CA PRO A 198 -2.10 2.60 3.26
C PRO A 198 -0.95 3.31 3.95
N LEU A 199 -0.11 4.06 3.21
CA LEU A 199 1.05 4.77 3.76
C LEU A 199 0.65 6.08 4.45
N GLY A 200 -0.43 6.72 4.00
CA GLY A 200 -0.90 8.00 4.52
C GLY A 200 -1.30 7.96 6.00
N GLN A 201 -1.62 6.78 6.54
CA GLN A 201 -2.04 6.58 7.93
C GLN A 201 -0.87 6.22 8.88
N LEU A 202 0.34 6.00 8.35
CA LEU A 202 1.45 5.51 9.17
C LEU A 202 2.05 6.64 10.03
N PRO A 203 2.15 6.47 11.35
CA PRO A 203 2.52 7.56 12.25
C PRO A 203 4.00 7.97 12.18
N ASN A 204 4.89 7.06 11.76
CA ASN A 204 6.34 7.26 11.81
C ASN A 204 7.03 7.23 10.44
N ILE A 205 6.25 7.16 9.35
CA ILE A 205 6.79 7.10 8.00
C ILE A 205 7.44 8.44 7.65
N ASP A 206 8.70 8.39 7.23
CA ASP A 206 9.52 9.59 6.99
C ASP A 206 9.90 9.71 5.51
N THR A 207 10.29 8.59 4.90
CA THR A 207 10.70 8.53 3.50
C THR A 207 9.82 7.57 2.71
N VAL A 208 9.19 8.05 1.64
CA VAL A 208 8.37 7.25 0.73
C VAL A 208 8.82 7.47 -0.71
N PHE A 209 9.37 6.45 -1.36
CA PHE A 209 9.69 6.47 -2.79
C PHE A 209 8.84 5.43 -3.55
N VAL A 210 7.98 5.94 -4.42
CA VAL A 210 7.01 5.17 -5.23
C VAL A 210 7.04 5.62 -6.69
N ASN A 211 8.21 6.00 -7.19
CA ASN A 211 8.41 6.40 -8.58
C ASN A 211 8.02 5.26 -9.54
N ASP A 212 7.67 5.59 -10.78
CA ASP A 212 7.36 4.68 -11.87
C ASP A 212 6.32 3.62 -11.50
N ASN A 213 5.19 4.08 -10.94
CA ASN A 213 4.02 3.25 -10.63
C ASN A 213 2.80 3.71 -11.48
N LEU A 214 1.60 3.32 -11.09
CA LEU A 214 0.33 3.67 -11.73
C LEU A 214 -0.56 4.53 -10.81
N ILE A 215 0.05 5.27 -9.88
CA ILE A 215 -0.65 6.06 -8.88
C ILE A 215 -1.32 7.25 -9.55
N THR A 216 -2.62 7.42 -9.31
CA THR A 216 -3.39 8.58 -9.79
C THR A 216 -3.67 9.60 -8.69
N ASP A 217 -3.68 9.20 -7.41
CA ASP A 217 -3.95 10.07 -6.27
C ASP A 217 -2.85 9.95 -5.20
N ILE A 218 -2.16 11.06 -4.91
CA ILE A 218 -1.10 11.15 -3.89
C ILE A 218 -1.57 11.88 -2.62
N SER A 219 -2.80 12.40 -2.58
CA SER A 219 -3.31 13.15 -1.42
C SER A 219 -3.27 12.42 -0.09
N PRO A 220 -3.43 11.08 -0.01
CA PRO A 220 -3.26 10.40 1.26
C PRO A 220 -1.88 10.62 1.88
N LEU A 221 -0.85 10.84 1.06
CA LEU A 221 0.52 11.07 1.54
C LEU A 221 0.75 12.54 1.94
N LEU A 222 0.08 13.48 1.29
CA LEU A 222 0.21 14.92 1.58
C LEU A 222 -0.38 15.30 2.95
N ASN A 223 -1.37 14.55 3.42
CA ASN A 223 -1.96 14.75 4.73
C ASN A 223 -1.16 14.09 5.87
N ASN A 224 -0.13 13.30 5.55
CA ASN A 224 0.71 12.67 6.55
C ASN A 224 1.79 13.65 7.02
N GLU A 225 1.69 14.11 8.28
CA GLU A 225 2.60 15.09 8.85
C GLU A 225 4.03 14.56 9.08
N SER A 226 4.22 13.25 9.07
CA SER A 226 5.51 12.61 9.34
C SER A 226 6.38 12.46 8.09
N ILE A 227 5.80 12.44 6.89
CA ILE A 227 6.56 12.32 5.64
C ILE A 227 7.38 13.59 5.42
N THR A 228 8.71 13.45 5.36
CA THR A 228 9.64 14.55 5.07
C THR A 228 10.29 14.42 3.70
N SER A 229 10.24 13.22 3.11
CA SER A 229 10.87 12.91 1.82
C SER A 229 9.95 12.01 1.01
N LEU A 230 9.36 12.58 -0.05
CA LEU A 230 8.41 11.92 -0.92
C LEU A 230 8.91 11.98 -2.37
N GLN A 231 8.93 10.84 -3.06
CA GLN A 231 9.20 10.74 -4.50
C GLN A 231 8.17 9.83 -5.17
N TYR A 232 7.59 10.29 -6.27
CA TYR A 232 6.50 9.62 -6.97
C TYR A 232 6.55 9.95 -8.47
N ASP A 233 7.73 10.28 -9.00
CA ASP A 233 7.96 10.61 -10.40
C ASP A 233 7.50 9.45 -11.31
N GLY A 234 7.05 9.75 -12.52
CA GLY A 234 6.65 8.69 -13.47
C GLY A 234 5.27 8.06 -13.20
N ASN A 235 4.48 8.61 -12.28
CA ASN A 235 3.09 8.21 -12.04
C ASN A 235 2.06 9.02 -12.87
N PRO A 236 0.93 8.43 -13.26
CA PRO A 236 -0.15 9.09 -13.99
C PRO A 236 -1.13 9.83 -13.06
N LEU A 237 -0.66 10.85 -12.34
CA LEU A 237 -1.47 11.58 -11.37
C LEU A 237 -2.67 12.28 -12.05
N GLU A 238 -3.88 12.04 -11.54
CA GLU A 238 -5.09 12.76 -11.92
C GLU A 238 -5.36 13.85 -10.87
N ASN A 239 -5.81 15.03 -11.31
CA ASN A 239 -6.03 16.20 -10.44
C ASN A 239 -7.30 16.09 -9.57
N THR A 240 -7.57 14.91 -9.01
CA THR A 240 -8.82 14.60 -8.29
C THR A 240 -8.52 13.93 -6.97
N THR A 241 -7.98 14.69 -6.03
CA THR A 241 -7.78 14.22 -4.66
C THR A 241 -9.06 14.48 -3.88
N THR A 242 -9.76 13.49 -3.33
CA THR A 242 -10.85 13.71 -2.36
C THR A 242 -10.37 13.33 -0.97
N SER A 243 -9.86 14.28 -0.19
CA SER A 243 -9.54 14.05 1.22
C SER A 243 -10.54 14.80 2.09
N GLU A 244 -11.51 14.09 2.67
CA GLU A 244 -12.47 14.69 3.59
C GLU A 244 -11.76 15.34 4.79
N VAL A 245 -11.51 16.65 4.74
CA VAL A 245 -11.18 17.45 5.93
C VAL A 245 -12.46 17.57 6.75
N LYS A 246 -12.73 16.55 7.56
CA LYS A 246 -13.95 16.49 8.36
C LYS A 246 -13.90 17.50 9.49
N LEU A 247 -14.61 18.61 9.32
CA LEU A 247 -14.86 19.59 10.36
C LEU A 247 -15.98 19.10 11.28
N ASP A 248 -15.64 18.21 12.22
CA ASP A 248 -16.57 17.71 13.24
C ASP A 248 -16.87 18.81 14.30
N THR A 249 -17.71 19.79 13.94
CA THR A 249 -18.23 20.78 14.88
C THR A 249 -19.73 20.61 15.06
N THR A 250 -20.18 20.34 16.29
CA THR A 250 -21.62 20.29 16.66
C THR A 250 -22.03 21.65 17.21
N PHE A 251 -22.95 22.36 16.54
CA PHE A 251 -23.48 23.65 17.02
C PHE A 251 -24.83 23.49 17.70
N GLN A 252 -24.94 23.94 18.96
CA GLN A 252 -26.24 24.19 19.61
C GLN A 252 -26.57 25.67 19.51
N ALA A 253 -27.79 25.97 19.06
CA ALA A 253 -28.22 27.28 18.60
C ALA A 253 -28.29 28.33 19.73
N THR A 254 -27.18 29.06 19.94
CA THR A 254 -27.23 30.44 20.44
C THR A 254 -26.02 31.20 19.93
N LEU A 255 -26.20 31.92 18.82
CA LEU A 255 -25.30 32.95 18.26
C LEU A 255 -23.79 32.63 18.33
N ILE A 256 -23.24 31.89 17.37
CA ILE A 256 -21.79 31.64 17.34
C ILE A 256 -21.24 31.79 15.92
N GLN A 257 -20.34 32.75 15.74
CA GLN A 257 -19.39 32.74 14.64
C GLN A 257 -18.30 31.74 15.00
N VAL A 258 -18.15 30.69 14.19
CA VAL A 258 -17.14 29.65 14.45
C VAL A 258 -16.06 29.79 13.42
N GLU A 259 -14.83 29.89 13.91
CA GLU A 259 -13.63 29.97 13.11
C GLU A 259 -12.90 28.65 13.22
N THR A 260 -12.72 27.97 12.09
CA THR A 260 -12.05 26.68 12.06
C THR A 260 -10.98 26.66 10.98
N PRO A 261 -9.72 26.36 11.34
CA PRO A 261 -8.63 26.22 10.38
C PRO A 261 -8.69 24.86 9.69
N ALA A 262 -8.46 24.84 8.39
CA ALA A 262 -8.12 23.65 7.61
C ALA A 262 -6.66 23.80 7.16
N ASN A 263 -5.83 22.80 7.49
CA ASN A 263 -4.46 22.72 6.98
C ASN A 263 -4.48 21.93 5.69
N ILE A 264 -3.84 22.46 4.66
CA ILE A 264 -3.82 21.89 3.32
C ILE A 264 -2.38 21.80 2.89
N SER A 265 -1.93 20.60 2.56
CA SER A 265 -0.65 20.39 1.88
C SER A 265 -0.90 20.36 0.38
N ILE A 266 -0.21 21.23 -0.34
CA ILE A 266 -0.27 21.36 -1.79
C ILE A 266 1.07 20.97 -2.37
N LEU A 267 1.02 20.21 -3.44
CA LEU A 267 2.18 19.68 -4.13
C LEU A 267 2.17 20.19 -5.56
N ILE A 268 3.32 20.71 -6.00
CA ILE A 268 3.55 21.07 -7.39
C ILE A 268 4.48 20.02 -8.01
N ASP A 269 3.91 19.14 -8.83
CA ASP A 269 4.65 18.11 -9.54
C ASP A 269 5.41 18.70 -10.73
N SER A 270 6.74 18.74 -10.63
CA SER A 270 7.60 19.17 -11.71
C SER A 270 7.57 18.22 -12.92
N ASN A 271 7.12 16.98 -12.74
CA ASN A 271 7.17 15.91 -13.74
C ASN A 271 5.84 15.64 -14.44
N ALA A 272 4.73 16.26 -14.01
CA ALA A 272 3.44 16.08 -14.65
C ALA A 272 3.52 16.41 -16.16
N LYS A 273 2.98 15.50 -16.97
CA LYS A 273 3.00 15.59 -18.44
C LYS A 273 2.12 16.74 -18.93
N ASN A 274 1.01 16.98 -18.25
CA ASN A 274 0.10 18.08 -18.51
C ASN A 274 0.35 19.22 -17.50
N PRO A 275 0.55 20.47 -17.96
CA PRO A 275 0.62 21.64 -17.08
C PRO A 275 -0.53 21.76 -16.08
N ASP A 276 -1.75 21.37 -16.49
CA ASP A 276 -2.97 21.52 -15.68
C ASP A 276 -3.11 20.39 -14.62
N GLU A 277 -2.22 19.39 -14.63
CA GLU A 277 -2.13 18.29 -13.65
C GLU A 277 -0.96 18.47 -12.67
N ARG A 278 -0.23 19.59 -12.76
CA ARG A 278 0.93 19.85 -11.90
C ARG A 278 0.55 20.14 -10.46
N LEU A 279 -0.58 20.79 -10.25
CA LEU A 279 -1.07 21.13 -8.93
C LEU A 279 -1.84 19.93 -8.39
N ILE A 280 -1.43 19.42 -7.23
CA ILE A 280 -2.06 18.30 -6.57
C ILE A 280 -2.35 18.70 -5.13
N ALA A 281 -3.61 18.76 -4.77
CA ALA A 281 -4.03 19.28 -3.47
C ALA A 281 -5.42 18.78 -3.09
N PRO A 282 -5.61 18.31 -1.83
CA PRO A 282 -6.83 17.63 -1.39
C PRO A 282 -8.11 18.46 -1.65
N THR A 283 -9.18 17.80 -2.10
CA THR A 283 -10.54 18.37 -2.05
C THR A 283 -10.99 18.39 -0.61
N ILE A 284 -11.52 19.52 -0.16
CA ILE A 284 -12.00 19.76 1.20
C ILE A 284 -13.50 19.54 1.23
N THR A 285 -14.02 18.75 2.17
CA THR A 285 -15.46 18.55 2.37
C THR A 285 -15.93 19.29 3.62
N LEU A 286 -16.89 20.20 3.47
CA LEU A 286 -17.61 20.81 4.59
C LEU A 286 -18.96 20.13 4.77
N THR A 287 -19.25 19.68 6.00
CA THR A 287 -20.52 19.03 6.32
C THR A 287 -21.31 19.84 7.35
N ASN A 288 -22.50 20.30 6.98
CA ASN A 288 -23.44 20.93 7.91
C ASN A 288 -24.31 19.85 8.59
N ASN A 289 -23.91 19.40 9.77
CA ASN A 289 -24.67 18.43 10.57
C ASN A 289 -25.87 19.03 11.35
N SER A 290 -26.23 20.28 11.10
CA SER A 290 -27.37 20.93 11.75
C SER A 290 -28.62 20.86 10.89
N ASN A 291 -29.79 21.12 11.48
CA ASN A 291 -31.05 21.21 10.73
C ASN A 291 -31.30 22.60 10.12
N ALA A 292 -30.41 23.57 10.38
CA ALA A 292 -30.55 24.93 9.90
C ALA A 292 -29.52 25.19 8.79
N PRO A 293 -29.86 26.00 7.78
CA PRO A 293 -28.88 26.41 6.81
C PRO A 293 -27.86 27.35 7.46
N VAL A 294 -26.62 27.32 6.97
CA VAL A 294 -25.51 28.14 7.46
C VAL A 294 -24.79 28.82 6.30
N GLY A 295 -24.41 30.07 6.48
CA GLY A 295 -23.53 30.79 5.56
C GLY A 295 -22.07 30.44 5.83
N ILE A 296 -21.33 30.13 4.77
CA ILE A 296 -19.89 29.83 4.80
C ILE A 296 -19.12 31.01 4.21
N SER A 297 -18.09 31.44 4.92
CA SER A 297 -17.16 32.47 4.48
C SER A 297 -15.72 32.07 4.75
N ILE A 298 -14.77 32.61 4.00
CA ILE A 298 -13.34 32.53 4.32
C ILE A 298 -12.96 33.82 5.03
N LYS A 299 -12.34 33.70 6.21
CA LYS A 299 -11.78 34.82 6.96
C LYS A 299 -10.26 34.90 6.84
N GLY A 300 -9.60 33.78 6.61
CA GLY A 300 -8.14 33.71 6.49
C GLY A 300 -7.74 32.68 5.44
N PHE A 301 -6.72 33.01 4.66
CA PHE A 301 -6.11 32.11 3.68
C PHE A 301 -4.65 32.51 3.58
N ALA A 302 -3.77 31.75 4.22
CA ALA A 302 -2.36 32.10 4.33
C ALA A 302 -1.49 30.85 4.37
N GLN A 303 -0.24 30.98 3.93
CA GLN A 303 0.75 29.90 4.06
C GLN A 303 1.01 29.55 5.53
N SER A 304 1.15 28.27 5.80
CA SER A 304 1.47 27.77 7.13
C SER A 304 2.88 28.15 7.56
N VAL A 305 3.06 28.35 8.86
CA VAL A 305 4.35 28.76 9.44
C VAL A 305 5.44 27.69 9.25
N ASP A 306 5.05 26.43 9.24
CA ASP A 306 5.85 25.23 9.06
C ASP A 306 5.91 24.73 7.61
N SER A 307 5.37 25.51 6.65
CA SER A 307 5.42 25.15 5.22
C SER A 307 6.87 24.89 4.76
N PRO A 308 7.16 23.74 4.13
CA PRO A 308 8.51 23.39 3.65
C PRO A 308 9.06 24.38 2.64
N HIS A 309 8.20 24.87 1.74
CA HIS A 309 8.50 25.95 0.82
C HIS A 309 7.57 27.14 1.05
N LYS A 310 8.09 28.36 0.91
CA LYS A 310 7.29 29.57 1.07
C LYS A 310 7.26 30.40 -0.20
N PHE A 311 6.09 30.51 -0.80
CA PHE A 311 5.85 31.39 -1.93
C PHE A 311 5.63 32.83 -1.48
N THR A 312 5.73 33.76 -2.43
CA THR A 312 5.14 35.09 -2.35
C THR A 312 3.76 34.99 -2.97
N ASP A 313 2.73 35.01 -2.14
CA ASP A 313 1.34 35.04 -2.61
C ASP A 313 1.09 36.35 -3.38
N VAL A 314 0.58 36.24 -4.60
CA VAL A 314 0.27 37.38 -5.48
C VAL A 314 -1.16 37.28 -6.01
N SER A 315 -1.65 38.37 -6.59
CA SER A 315 -2.90 38.35 -7.35
C SER A 315 -2.74 37.46 -8.60
N PRO A 316 -3.80 36.73 -9.02
CA PRO A 316 -3.77 35.98 -10.28
C PRO A 316 -3.45 36.87 -11.48
N ASP A 317 -3.89 38.13 -11.46
CA ASP A 317 -3.68 39.12 -12.53
C ASP A 317 -2.26 39.73 -12.54
N GLN A 318 -1.37 39.30 -11.63
CA GLN A 318 0.03 39.71 -11.61
C GLN A 318 0.74 39.35 -12.93
N TYR A 319 0.31 38.26 -13.57
CA TYR A 319 0.74 37.81 -14.88
C TYR A 319 -0.49 37.36 -15.68
N THR A 320 -0.45 37.50 -17.00
CA THR A 320 -1.42 36.80 -17.86
C THR A 320 -1.21 35.29 -17.79
N GLN A 321 -2.22 34.49 -18.13
CA GLN A 321 -2.11 33.02 -18.16
C GLN A 321 -0.90 32.53 -18.98
N ASP A 322 -0.62 33.22 -20.10
CA ASP A 322 0.50 32.94 -20.98
C ASP A 322 1.86 33.29 -20.38
N GLU A 323 1.91 34.32 -19.53
CA GLU A 323 3.11 34.74 -18.80
C GLU A 323 3.38 33.83 -17.60
N TRP A 324 2.34 33.43 -16.86
CA TRP A 324 2.44 32.40 -15.82
C TRP A 324 3.14 31.16 -16.35
N ARG A 325 2.66 30.64 -17.48
CA ARG A 325 3.21 29.44 -18.13
C ARG A 325 4.66 29.59 -18.62
N LYS A 326 5.15 30.83 -18.78
CA LYS A 326 6.49 31.15 -19.29
C LYS A 326 7.44 31.69 -18.21
N LEU A 327 7.02 31.72 -16.94
CA LEU A 327 7.89 32.12 -15.86
C LEU A 327 9.16 31.27 -15.82
N ARG A 328 10.29 31.93 -15.53
CA ARG A 328 11.57 31.25 -15.34
C ARG A 328 11.59 30.58 -13.98
N LYS A 329 12.48 29.60 -13.82
CA LYS A 329 12.69 28.85 -12.56
C LYS A 329 12.70 29.71 -11.30
N ALA A 330 13.44 30.82 -11.32
CA ALA A 330 13.53 31.72 -10.17
C ALA A 330 12.18 32.35 -9.79
N ASP A 331 11.34 32.66 -10.77
CA ASP A 331 10.04 33.30 -10.55
C ASP A 331 8.94 32.26 -10.29
N SER A 332 8.97 31.11 -10.97
CA SER A 332 8.06 29.98 -10.72
C SER A 332 8.16 29.46 -9.29
N SER A 333 9.38 29.34 -8.75
CA SER A 333 9.60 28.94 -7.36
C SER A 333 9.34 30.07 -6.35
N LYS A 334 8.97 31.27 -6.81
CA LYS A 334 8.79 32.46 -5.95
C LYS A 334 7.36 32.94 -5.89
N TYR A 335 6.64 32.98 -7.00
CA TYR A 335 5.29 33.56 -7.07
C TYR A 335 4.21 32.50 -7.24
N PHE A 336 3.12 32.67 -6.51
CA PHE A 336 1.99 31.75 -6.50
C PHE A 336 0.70 32.54 -6.24
N ALA A 337 -0.38 32.27 -6.96
CA ALA A 337 -1.67 32.87 -6.68
C ALA A 337 -2.67 31.77 -6.27
N PRO A 338 -2.68 31.38 -4.99
CA PRO A 338 -3.51 30.28 -4.50
C PRO A 338 -4.98 30.67 -4.43
N ALA A 339 -5.85 29.74 -4.78
CA ALA A 339 -7.29 29.86 -4.78
C ALA A 339 -7.96 28.61 -4.20
N ILE A 340 -9.20 28.79 -3.74
CA ILE A 340 -10.12 27.66 -3.57
C ILE A 340 -11.31 27.82 -4.50
N LEU A 341 -11.76 26.69 -5.05
CA LEU A 341 -12.89 26.62 -5.97
C LEU A 341 -14.01 25.82 -5.30
N ALA A 342 -15.18 26.43 -5.20
CA ALA A 342 -16.40 25.73 -4.83
C ALA A 342 -16.89 24.91 -6.04
N THR A 343 -16.94 23.59 -5.92
CA THR A 343 -17.30 22.70 -7.04
C THR A 343 -18.78 22.30 -6.99
N ASP A 344 -19.38 22.09 -8.18
CA ASP A 344 -20.83 21.90 -8.41
C ASP A 344 -21.41 20.53 -8.01
N GLU A 345 -20.65 19.64 -7.36
CA GLU A 345 -21.09 18.27 -7.06
C GLU A 345 -22.08 18.13 -5.89
N THR A 346 -22.91 19.16 -5.70
CA THR A 346 -24.13 19.30 -4.87
C THR A 346 -23.99 20.02 -3.52
N GLU A 347 -24.95 20.94 -3.29
CA GLU A 347 -25.42 21.54 -2.01
C GLU A 347 -24.96 22.96 -1.61
N TRP A 348 -24.36 23.76 -2.52
CA TRP A 348 -24.30 25.22 -2.33
C TRP A 348 -25.64 25.87 -2.65
N SER A 349 -26.26 26.56 -1.69
CA SER A 349 -27.33 27.54 -1.95
C SER A 349 -26.74 28.95 -1.93
N ASN A 350 -27.26 29.88 -2.75
CA ASN A 350 -26.77 31.27 -2.85
C ASN A 350 -25.23 31.41 -3.00
N LEU A 351 -24.61 30.65 -3.90
CA LEU A 351 -23.18 30.80 -4.21
C LEU A 351 -22.91 32.22 -4.72
N GLU A 352 -22.06 32.96 -4.00
CA GLU A 352 -21.67 34.34 -4.31
C GLU A 352 -20.31 34.41 -5.00
N ASN A 353 -19.37 33.55 -4.59
CA ASN A 353 -18.03 33.45 -5.19
C ASN A 353 -17.68 31.98 -5.38
N ASP A 354 -17.49 31.58 -6.63
CA ASP A 354 -17.08 30.23 -7.03
C ASP A 354 -15.57 30.02 -6.91
N THR A 355 -14.78 31.08 -7.10
CA THR A 355 -13.32 31.09 -6.94
C THR A 355 -12.91 32.22 -5.99
N ILE A 356 -12.12 31.92 -4.97
CA ILE A 356 -11.59 32.93 -4.04
C ILE A 356 -10.08 32.77 -3.90
N TYR A 357 -9.33 33.82 -4.27
CA TYR A 357 -7.88 33.86 -4.12
C TYR A 357 -7.47 34.34 -2.73
N ALA A 358 -6.33 33.86 -2.21
CA ALA A 358 -5.81 34.32 -0.91
C ALA A 358 -5.57 35.84 -0.87
N ASN A 359 -5.20 36.42 -2.01
CA ASN A 359 -5.02 37.86 -2.14
C ASN A 359 -6.35 38.65 -1.94
N ASP A 360 -7.49 38.08 -2.33
CA ASP A 360 -8.80 38.72 -2.15
C ASP A 360 -9.19 38.79 -0.66
N ILE A 361 -8.89 37.74 0.10
CA ILE A 361 -9.07 37.70 1.56
C ILE A 361 -8.18 38.75 2.24
N THR A 362 -6.94 38.87 1.81
CA THR A 362 -6.00 39.86 2.37
C THR A 362 -6.50 41.29 2.15
N ASN A 363 -7.13 41.57 1.01
CA ASN A 363 -7.63 42.91 0.68
C ASN A 363 -9.01 43.23 1.26
N ASN A 364 -9.91 42.24 1.30
CA ASN A 364 -11.33 42.44 1.67
C ASN A 364 -11.70 41.89 3.05
N GLY A 365 -10.78 41.18 3.71
CA GLY A 365 -10.99 40.56 5.01
C GLY A 365 -11.77 39.25 4.90
N THR A 366 -13.08 39.28 5.09
CA THR A 366 -13.92 38.07 5.03
C THR A 366 -14.72 38.04 3.75
N MET A 367 -14.62 36.96 2.98
CA MET A 367 -15.36 36.74 1.73
C MET A 367 -16.39 35.63 1.92
N LYS A 368 -17.64 35.87 1.55
CA LYS A 368 -18.68 34.85 1.58
C LYS A 368 -18.57 33.94 0.35
N ILE A 369 -18.69 32.65 0.58
CA ILE A 369 -18.69 31.63 -0.47
C ILE A 369 -20.13 31.42 -0.92
N GLY A 370 -20.96 30.94 -0.01
CA GLY A 370 -22.33 30.56 -0.22
C GLY A 370 -22.91 29.98 1.05
N ASP A 371 -24.09 29.38 0.95
CA ASP A 371 -24.83 28.80 2.06
C ASP A 371 -24.87 27.26 1.92
N LEU A 372 -24.84 26.55 3.04
CA LEU A 372 -25.01 25.10 3.14
C LEU A 372 -26.30 24.78 3.87
N GLU A 373 -27.19 24.05 3.20
CA GLU A 373 -28.44 23.58 3.79
C GLU A 373 -28.21 22.59 4.94
N GLY A 374 -29.22 22.38 5.78
CA GLY A 374 -29.09 21.48 6.92
C GLY A 374 -28.96 20.01 6.54
N ASN A 375 -28.02 19.28 7.17
CA ASN A 375 -27.68 17.86 6.92
C ASN A 375 -27.09 17.60 5.52
N THR A 376 -26.31 18.54 5.02
CA THR A 376 -25.74 18.51 3.67
C THR A 376 -24.22 18.62 3.72
N SER A 377 -23.55 18.30 2.62
CA SER A 377 -22.11 18.52 2.49
C SER A 377 -21.79 19.15 1.15
N ALA A 378 -20.76 19.98 1.11
CA ALA A 378 -20.22 20.50 -0.13
C ALA A 378 -18.70 20.42 -0.13
N THR A 379 -18.14 20.41 -1.33
CA THR A 379 -16.71 20.24 -1.55
C THR A 379 -16.06 21.49 -2.15
N PHE A 380 -14.74 21.60 -1.92
CA PHE A 380 -13.88 22.56 -2.57
C PHE A 380 -12.63 21.88 -3.10
N SER A 381 -12.20 22.24 -4.30
CA SER A 381 -10.84 21.95 -4.75
C SER A 381 -9.92 23.13 -4.48
N PHE A 382 -8.64 22.85 -4.32
CA PHE A 382 -7.62 23.88 -4.34
C PHE A 382 -7.16 24.11 -5.78
N ASP A 383 -6.90 25.37 -6.14
CA ASP A 383 -6.35 25.75 -7.44
C ASP A 383 -5.30 26.86 -7.26
N ALA A 384 -4.50 27.14 -8.29
CA ALA A 384 -3.56 28.25 -8.26
C ALA A 384 -3.08 28.66 -9.65
N GLU A 385 -2.88 29.96 -9.86
CA GLU A 385 -2.01 30.41 -10.95
C GLU A 385 -0.55 30.30 -10.51
N HIS A 386 0.25 29.59 -11.30
CA HIS A 386 1.65 29.32 -10.98
C HIS A 386 2.53 29.13 -12.21
N GLY A 387 3.84 29.28 -12.02
CA GLY A 387 4.82 29.00 -13.07
C GLY A 387 4.93 27.51 -13.40
N LEU A 388 5.47 27.15 -14.57
CA LEU A 388 5.65 25.73 -14.96
C LEU A 388 7.07 25.21 -14.82
N SER A 389 8.03 26.07 -14.46
CA SER A 389 9.44 25.74 -14.46
C SER A 389 9.97 25.55 -13.05
N PHE A 390 10.09 24.31 -12.58
CA PHE A 390 10.63 24.01 -11.26
C PHE A 390 11.90 23.17 -11.37
N GLU A 391 12.81 23.31 -10.40
CA GLU A 391 14.03 22.49 -10.32
C GLU A 391 13.78 21.11 -9.69
N LYS A 392 12.75 21.03 -8.87
CA LYS A 392 12.31 19.88 -8.11
C LYS A 392 10.84 20.06 -7.74
N GLN A 393 10.21 19.00 -7.27
CA GLN A 393 8.89 19.08 -6.65
C GLN A 393 8.91 20.06 -5.46
N ILE A 394 7.79 20.77 -5.31
CA ILE A 394 7.60 21.74 -4.24
C ILE A 394 6.36 21.37 -3.45
N GLU A 395 6.53 21.19 -2.14
CA GLU A 395 5.44 21.10 -1.18
C GLU A 395 5.27 22.45 -0.48
N THR A 396 4.04 22.95 -0.43
CA THR A 396 3.66 24.14 0.32
C THR A 396 2.41 23.85 1.13
N LYS A 397 2.37 24.36 2.37
CA LYS A 397 1.23 24.19 3.28
C LYS A 397 0.49 25.50 3.46
N TYR A 398 -0.84 25.45 3.45
CA TYR A 398 -1.73 26.59 3.69
C TYR A 398 -2.68 26.31 4.85
N VAL A 399 -3.06 27.37 5.56
CA VAL A 399 -4.12 27.37 6.58
C VAL A 399 -5.27 28.22 6.06
N ILE A 400 -6.43 27.61 5.90
CA ILE A 400 -7.68 28.30 5.54
C ILE A 400 -8.57 28.38 6.77
N THR A 401 -8.95 29.59 7.18
CA THR A 401 -9.86 29.82 8.28
C THR A 401 -11.26 30.08 7.75
N PHE A 402 -12.15 29.11 7.91
CA PHE A 402 -13.56 29.26 7.58
C PHE A 402 -14.29 29.96 8.72
N LYS A 403 -15.24 30.83 8.36
CA LYS A 403 -16.21 31.46 9.25
C LYS A 403 -17.59 30.94 8.89
N VAL A 404 -18.24 30.28 9.86
CA VAL A 404 -19.62 29.79 9.72
C VAL A 404 -20.57 30.71 10.46
N SER A 405 -21.68 31.10 9.84
CA SER A 405 -22.70 31.97 10.42
C SER A 405 -24.11 31.41 10.17
N LEU A 406 -25.03 31.56 11.12
CA LEU A 406 -26.45 31.27 10.89
C LEU A 406 -27.03 32.30 9.91
N ILE A 407 -27.89 31.85 9.01
CA ILE A 407 -28.62 32.68 8.03
C ILE A 407 -30.11 32.79 8.32
#